data_AF-A0A9E4T5Z9-F1
#
_entry.id   AF-A0A9E4T5Z9-F1
#
_cell.length_a   1.000
_cell.length_b   1.000
_cell.length_c   1.000
_cell.angle_alpha   90.00
_cell.angle_beta   90.00
_cell.angle_gamma   90.00
#
_symmetry.space_group_name_H-M   'P 1'
#
loop_
_entity.id
_entity.type
_entity.pdbx_description
1 polymer ?
#
loop_
_entity_poly.entity_id
_entity_poly.type
_entity_poly.pdbx_seq_one_letter_code
_entity_poly.pdbx_strand_id
1 'polypeptide(L)'
;MASEAYRESGVDLDRMDGLKERIKGFAATTHGPEVLDSSGSFAGLYQLSGYREPVLVASTDGVGTKIKIAAQLGHFESVGQDL
;
A
#
# COMPACT_ATOMS: atom_id res chain seq x y z
N MET A 1 -28.92 3.05 -9.61
CA MET A 1 -29.11 4.34 -8.92
C MET A 1 -27.95 4.66 -7.98
N ALA A 2 -27.74 3.98 -6.85
CA ALA A 2 -26.64 4.30 -5.92
C ALA A 2 -25.22 4.05 -6.48
N SER A 3 -25.03 2.96 -7.24
CA SER A 3 -23.72 2.62 -7.86
C SER A 3 -23.26 3.60 -8.95
N GLU A 4 -24.19 4.23 -9.68
CA GLU A 4 -23.85 5.14 -10.77
C GLU A 4 -23.52 6.55 -10.27
N ALA A 5 -24.30 7.07 -9.32
CA ALA A 5 -23.97 8.32 -8.61
C ALA A 5 -22.63 8.23 -7.85
N TYR A 6 -22.30 7.04 -7.32
CA TYR A 6 -21.00 6.81 -6.66
C TYR A 6 -19.83 6.80 -7.64
N ARG A 7 -20.07 6.30 -8.87
CA ARG A 7 -19.07 6.38 -9.95
C ARG A 7 -18.91 7.81 -10.48
N GLU A 8 -20.01 8.55 -10.61
CA GLU A 8 -20.00 9.95 -11.02
C GLU A 8 -19.31 10.88 -10.01
N SER A 9 -19.31 10.54 -8.71
CA SER A 9 -18.51 11.25 -7.71
C SER A 9 -17.00 10.96 -7.80
N GLY A 10 -16.59 10.11 -8.75
CA GLY A 10 -15.20 9.76 -9.01
C GLY A 10 -14.76 8.44 -8.39
N VAL A 11 -15.66 7.65 -7.78
CA VAL A 11 -15.32 6.38 -7.14
C VAL A 11 -15.72 5.19 -8.01
N ASP A 12 -14.73 4.56 -8.63
CA ASP A 12 -14.90 3.37 -9.45
C ASP A 12 -14.40 2.12 -8.69
N LEU A 13 -15.34 1.30 -8.23
CA LEU A 13 -15.06 0.12 -7.43
C LEU A 13 -14.32 -0.96 -8.23
N ASP A 14 -14.67 -1.14 -9.51
CA ASP A 14 -14.03 -2.15 -10.36
C ASP A 14 -12.57 -1.77 -10.64
N ARG A 15 -12.31 -0.48 -10.91
CA ARG A 15 -10.93 0.04 -11.03
C ARG A 15 -10.15 -0.09 -9.74
N MET A 16 -10.79 0.18 -8.60
CA MET A 16 -10.17 0.02 -7.29
C MET A 16 -9.76 -1.44 -7.06
N ASP A 17 -10.65 -2.40 -7.32
CA ASP A 17 -10.35 -3.81 -7.09
C ASP A 17 -9.28 -4.33 -8.05
N GLY A 18 -9.30 -3.91 -9.32
CA GLY A 18 -8.21 -4.19 -10.27
C GLY A 18 -6.86 -3.63 -9.82
N LEU A 19 -6.84 -2.43 -9.23
CA LEU A 19 -5.62 -1.83 -8.67
C LEU A 19 -5.12 -2.62 -7.45
N LYS A 20 -6.02 -3.01 -6.54
CA LYS A 20 -5.68 -3.82 -5.36
C LYS A 20 -4.98 -5.12 -5.74
N GLU A 21 -5.50 -5.84 -6.73
CA GLU A 21 -4.88 -7.10 -7.18
C GLU A 21 -3.46 -6.89 -7.73
N ARG A 22 -3.22 -5.79 -8.46
CA ARG A 22 -1.86 -5.44 -8.92
C ARG A 22 -0.93 -5.13 -7.75
N ILE A 23 -1.39 -4.34 -6.77
CA ILE A 23 -0.60 -4.00 -5.58
C ILE A 23 -0.27 -5.26 -4.77
N LYS A 24 -1.25 -6.16 -4.58
CA LYS A 24 -1.03 -7.46 -3.90
C LYS A 24 0.06 -8.26 -4.58
N GLY A 25 0.08 -8.30 -5.92
CA GLY A 25 1.13 -8.97 -6.69
C GLY A 25 2.53 -8.41 -6.40
N PHE A 26 2.69 -7.08 -6.34
CA PHE A 26 3.97 -6.47 -5.99
C PHE A 26 4.35 -6.70 -4.51
N ALA A 27 3.41 -6.50 -3.58
CA ALA A 27 3.66 -6.68 -2.15
C ALA A 27 4.05 -8.13 -1.80
N ALA A 28 3.45 -9.12 -2.44
CA ALA A 28 3.79 -10.53 -2.23
C ALA A 28 5.26 -10.85 -2.50
N THR A 29 5.94 -10.08 -3.37
CA THR A 29 7.37 -10.26 -3.67
C THR A 29 8.28 -9.89 -2.50
N THR A 30 7.79 -9.14 -1.51
CA THR A 30 8.56 -8.69 -0.35
C THR A 30 8.29 -9.54 0.90
N HIS A 31 7.42 -10.55 0.81
CA HIS A 31 7.04 -11.35 1.98
C HIS A 31 8.17 -12.29 2.44
N GLY A 32 8.47 -12.24 3.73
CA GLY A 32 9.28 -13.23 4.44
C GLY A 32 8.42 -14.28 5.15
N PRO A 33 9.05 -15.32 5.76
CA PRO A 33 8.34 -16.38 6.48
C PRO A 33 7.53 -15.90 7.70
N GLU A 34 7.81 -14.71 8.21
CA GLU A 34 7.11 -14.10 9.35
C GLU A 34 5.79 -13.43 8.97
N VAL A 35 5.55 -13.18 7.67
CA VAL A 35 4.29 -12.60 7.19
C VAL A 35 3.20 -13.67 7.28
N LEU A 36 2.15 -13.38 8.03
CA LEU A 36 1.01 -14.29 8.18
C LEU A 36 -0.02 -14.01 7.09
N ASP A 37 -0.63 -15.07 6.55
CA ASP A 37 -1.76 -14.92 5.64
C ASP A 37 -2.91 -14.20 6.34
N SER A 38 -3.24 -13.03 5.82
CA SER A 38 -4.30 -12.16 6.31
C SER A 38 -5.43 -12.03 5.29
N SER A 39 -5.69 -13.07 4.50
CA SER A 39 -6.72 -13.08 3.45
C SER A 39 -8.06 -12.47 3.94
N GLY A 40 -8.43 -11.32 3.37
CA GLY A 40 -9.66 -10.58 3.70
C GLY A 40 -9.56 -9.64 4.91
N SER A 41 -8.39 -9.50 5.54
CA SER A 41 -8.14 -8.58 6.65
C SER A 41 -8.00 -7.12 6.19
N PHE A 42 -8.35 -6.21 7.10
CA PHE A 42 -8.11 -4.77 6.96
C PHE A 42 -6.62 -4.39 7.00
N ALA A 43 -5.78 -5.22 7.64
CA ALA A 43 -4.35 -4.99 7.80
C ALA A 43 -3.52 -6.28 7.65
N GLY A 44 -2.28 -6.14 7.21
CA GLY A 44 -1.30 -7.22 7.19
C GLY A 44 -0.84 -7.61 8.60
N LEU A 45 -0.37 -8.85 8.76
CA LEU A 45 0.05 -9.41 10.04
C LEU A 45 1.50 -9.91 9.93
N TYR A 46 2.28 -9.69 10.98
CA TYR A 46 3.68 -10.10 11.07
C TYR A 46 3.96 -10.75 12.41
N GLN A 47 4.54 -11.96 12.41
CA GLN A 47 4.89 -12.69 13.61
C GLN A 47 6.31 -12.38 14.07
N LEU A 48 6.44 -11.64 15.18
CA LEU A 48 7.72 -11.42 15.84
C LEU A 48 8.07 -12.60 16.77
N SER A 49 9.25 -13.19 16.63
CA SER A 49 9.72 -14.29 17.48
C SER A 49 11.24 -14.22 17.73
N GLY A 50 11.74 -14.94 18.74
CA GLY A 50 13.18 -15.03 19.03
C GLY A 50 13.78 -13.92 19.93
N TYR A 51 12.94 -13.05 20.50
CA TYR A 51 13.38 -11.96 21.38
C TYR A 51 12.92 -12.20 22.82
N ARG A 52 13.76 -11.81 23.79
CA ARG A 52 13.45 -11.91 25.22
C ARG A 52 12.58 -10.74 25.71
N GLU A 53 13.00 -9.51 25.40
CA GLU A 53 12.35 -8.26 25.83
C GLU A 53 12.40 -7.25 24.66
N PRO A 54 11.62 -7.45 23.60
CA PRO A 54 11.66 -6.58 22.42
C PRO A 54 11.07 -5.20 22.71
N VAL A 55 11.63 -4.17 22.06
CA VAL A 55 11.08 -2.81 22.02
C VAL A 55 10.72 -2.49 20.57
N LEU A 56 9.51 -1.99 20.34
CA LEU A 56 9.06 -1.57 19.03
C LEU A 56 9.32 -0.07 18.83
N VAL A 57 9.91 0.27 17.68
CA VAL A 57 10.10 1.64 17.23
C VAL A 57 9.42 1.78 15.88
N ALA A 58 8.64 2.85 15.70
CA ALA A 58 7.98 3.16 14.45
C ALA A 58 8.21 4.63 14.09
N SER A 59 8.31 4.92 12.79
CA SER A 59 8.34 6.28 12.24
C SER A 59 7.31 6.37 11.12
N THR A 60 6.93 7.60 10.78
CA THR A 60 6.16 7.91 9.59
C THR A 60 6.77 9.12 8.92
N ASP A 61 7.04 8.98 7.63
CA ASP A 61 7.72 9.97 6.83
C ASP A 61 7.00 10.10 5.49
N GLY A 62 7.31 11.18 4.76
CA GLY A 62 6.71 11.45 3.46
C GLY A 62 7.73 11.97 2.47
N VAL A 63 7.49 11.72 1.18
CA VAL A 63 8.37 12.14 0.07
C VAL A 63 8.49 13.67 -0.05
N GLY A 64 7.53 14.42 0.48
CA GLY A 64 7.54 15.89 0.45
C GLY A 64 7.32 16.46 -0.96
N THR A 65 7.93 17.62 -1.24
CA THR A 65 7.67 18.38 -2.47
C THR A 65 8.22 17.73 -3.74
N LYS A 66 9.04 16.67 -3.63
CA LYS A 66 9.53 15.88 -4.77
C LYS A 66 8.37 15.29 -5.60
N ILE A 67 7.21 15.05 -4.99
CA ILE A 67 6.00 14.61 -5.71
C ILE A 67 5.53 15.59 -6.78
N LYS A 68 5.81 16.90 -6.62
CA LYS A 68 5.47 17.92 -7.62
C LYS A 68 6.34 17.78 -8.87
N ILE A 69 7.62 17.43 -8.70
CA ILE A 69 8.54 17.20 -9.82
C ILE A 69 8.11 15.94 -10.58
N ALA A 70 7.83 14.85 -9.86
CA ALA A 70 7.29 13.62 -10.44
C ALA A 70 6.03 13.89 -11.29
N ALA A 71 5.08 14.68 -10.76
CA ALA A 71 3.86 15.06 -11.47
C ALA A 71 4.12 15.94 -12.71
N GLN A 72 5.04 16.92 -12.62
CA GLN A 72 5.40 17.76 -13.77
C GLN A 72 6.07 16.97 -14.89
N LEU A 73 6.84 15.94 -14.54
CA LEU A 73 7.53 15.09 -15.48
C LEU A 73 6.66 13.91 -15.97
N GLY A 74 5.55 13.60 -15.28
CA GLY A 74 4.74 12.41 -15.55
C GLY A 74 5.43 11.10 -15.17
N HIS A 75 6.43 11.15 -14.28
CA HIS A 75 7.27 10.02 -13.89
C HIS A 75 7.08 9.71 -12.40
N PHE A 76 6.38 8.61 -12.09
CA PHE A 76 6.01 8.22 -10.73
C PHE A 76 6.71 6.94 -10.25
N GLU A 77 7.48 6.28 -11.12
CA GLU A 77 7.98 4.91 -10.93
C GLU A 77 8.94 4.80 -9.74
N SER A 78 9.67 5.87 -9.41
CA SER A 78 10.61 5.90 -8.29
C SER A 78 10.04 6.49 -7.00
N VAL A 79 8.90 7.18 -7.05
CA VAL A 79 8.36 7.93 -5.90
C VAL A 79 8.06 7.01 -4.72
N GLY A 80 7.60 5.79 -4.98
CA GLY A 80 7.37 4.79 -3.94
C GLY A 80 8.64 4.27 -3.26
N GLN A 81 9.81 4.41 -3.90
CA GLN A 81 11.11 4.05 -3.29
C GLN A 81 11.70 5.20 -2.48
N ASP A 82 11.28 6.43 -2.75
CA ASP A 82 11.67 7.64 -2.01
C ASP A 82 10.89 7.83 -0.70
N LEU A 83 9.81 7.06 -0.51
CA LEU A 83 8.94 7.08 0.66
C LEU A 83 9.53 6.23 1.78
#